data_AF-A0A1H5UFN6-F1
#
_entry.id   AF-A0A1H5UFN6-F1
#
_cell.length_a   1.000
_cell.length_b   1.000
_cell.length_c   1.000
_cell.angle_alpha   90.00
_cell.angle_beta   90.00
_cell.angle_gamma   90.00
#
_symmetry.space_group_name_H-M   'P 1'
#
loop_
_entity.id
_entity.type
_entity.pdbx_description
1 polymer ?
#
loop_
_entity_poly.entity_id
_entity_poly.type
_entity_poly.pdbx_seq_one_letter_code
_entity_poly.pdbx_strand_id
1 'polypeptide(L)'
;MCLVVFSWKDHPTYPLILSANRDEFFDRPTQVIHRWESGIIAGKDLRGGGTWMGFHPEGKWALLTNYRDFTRPQRAEISRGKLVQNFLEKEEDPVNYLERIFLIKDKYEGFNLLVSDGERLFYFSNYKNEIQEIQPGIHGLSNGLINDPWPKVELAKKQLSETISGEIEEDRLLTILKSQATHPLENLPKTGASETMEIGLSAQLIRLPPNYGTVSATAVIRDQRGKTAITERTFDWDPSIFSETRIHI
;
A
#
# COMPACT_ATOMS: atom_id res chain seq x y z
N MET A 1 7.41 3.71 1.99
CA MET A 1 7.24 3.81 0.52
C MET A 1 6.77 2.45 0.05
N CYS A 2 5.65 2.33 -0.65
CA CYS A 2 5.02 1.02 -0.84
C CYS A 2 4.78 0.72 -2.32
N LEU A 3 4.64 -0.56 -2.65
CA LEU A 3 4.10 -1.08 -3.90
C LEU A 3 2.89 -1.95 -3.53
N VAL A 4 1.75 -1.70 -4.16
CA VAL A 4 0.49 -2.41 -3.92
C VAL A 4 -0.08 -2.84 -5.26
N VAL A 5 -0.61 -4.06 -5.33
CA VAL A 5 -1.46 -4.52 -6.42
C VAL A 5 -2.69 -5.17 -5.82
N PHE A 6 -3.85 -4.88 -6.40
CA PHE A 6 -5.11 -5.42 -5.90
C PHE A 6 -6.12 -5.66 -7.02
N SER A 7 -6.97 -6.65 -6.81
CA SER A 7 -8.18 -6.91 -7.57
C SER A 7 -9.35 -6.41 -6.74
N TRP A 8 -10.15 -5.52 -7.34
CA TRP A 8 -11.32 -4.92 -6.71
C TRP A 8 -12.57 -5.31 -7.48
N LYS A 9 -13.50 -6.02 -6.83
CA LYS A 9 -14.79 -6.48 -7.38
C LYS A 9 -14.69 -7.16 -8.77
N ASP A 10 -13.55 -7.77 -9.06
CA ASP A 10 -13.23 -8.38 -10.35
C ASP A 10 -13.18 -9.92 -10.28
N HIS A 11 -12.95 -10.48 -9.09
CA HIS A 11 -13.03 -11.92 -8.86
C HIS A 11 -14.42 -12.34 -8.34
N PRO A 12 -15.04 -13.43 -8.87
CA PRO A 12 -16.40 -13.83 -8.51
C PRO A 12 -16.59 -14.15 -7.03
N THR A 13 -15.60 -14.71 -6.35
CA THR A 13 -15.72 -15.13 -4.94
C THR A 13 -15.14 -14.11 -3.95
N TYR A 14 -14.16 -13.31 -4.40
CA TYR A 14 -13.32 -12.51 -3.52
C TYR A 14 -13.31 -11.06 -4.01
N PRO A 15 -14.23 -10.21 -3.53
CA PRO A 15 -14.31 -8.81 -3.98
C PRO A 15 -13.05 -7.98 -3.67
N LEU A 16 -12.18 -8.43 -2.77
CA LEU A 16 -10.87 -7.84 -2.57
C LEU A 16 -9.80 -8.93 -2.46
N ILE A 17 -8.81 -8.84 -3.34
CA ILE A 17 -7.56 -9.60 -3.28
C ILE A 17 -6.43 -8.58 -3.38
N LEU A 18 -5.49 -8.58 -2.43
CA LEU A 18 -4.45 -7.55 -2.37
C LEU A 18 -3.11 -8.16 -1.97
N SER A 19 -2.05 -7.68 -2.62
CA SER A 19 -0.66 -7.86 -2.20
C SER A 19 0.01 -6.51 -2.10
N ALA A 20 0.73 -6.27 -1.01
CA ALA A 20 1.43 -5.02 -0.75
C ALA A 20 2.82 -5.27 -0.17
N ASN A 21 3.80 -4.50 -0.60
CA ASN A 21 5.11 -4.36 0.04
C ASN A 21 5.17 -3.03 0.78
N ARG A 22 5.77 -3.05 1.98
CA ARG A 22 6.22 -1.85 2.69
C ARG A 22 7.73 -1.73 2.55
N ASP A 23 8.18 -0.72 1.83
CA ASP A 23 9.58 -0.34 1.71
C ASP A 23 9.90 0.80 2.67
N GLU A 24 10.87 0.61 3.54
CA GLU A 24 11.21 1.54 4.61
C GLU A 24 12.64 1.30 5.10
N PHE A 25 13.15 2.22 5.92
CA PHE A 25 14.35 1.95 6.69
C PHE A 25 14.13 0.79 7.66
N PHE A 26 15.07 -0.17 7.68
CA PHE A 26 15.04 -1.34 8.56
C PHE A 26 15.13 -0.97 10.05
N ASP A 27 15.73 0.18 10.36
CA ASP A 27 15.80 0.72 11.73
C ASP A 27 14.53 1.49 12.15
N ARG A 28 13.52 1.61 11.28
CA ARG A 28 12.28 2.31 11.61
C ARG A 28 11.40 1.42 12.50
N PRO A 29 11.21 1.77 13.78
CA PRO A 29 10.46 0.94 14.71
C PRO A 29 9.00 0.81 14.26
N THR A 30 8.54 -0.43 14.15
CA THR A 30 7.22 -0.78 13.62
C THR A 30 6.66 -1.96 14.41
N GLN A 31 5.38 -1.92 14.79
CA GLN A 31 4.66 -3.10 15.27
C GLN A 31 4.02 -3.81 14.07
N VAL A 32 4.13 -5.13 14.07
CA VAL A 32 3.44 -6.00 13.11
C VAL A 32 1.93 -5.83 13.19
N ILE A 33 1.22 -6.31 12.18
CA ILE A 33 -0.23 -6.26 12.13
C ILE A 33 -0.84 -6.90 13.40
N HIS A 34 -1.72 -6.16 14.06
CA HIS A 34 -2.44 -6.59 15.25
C HIS A 34 -3.75 -5.82 15.38
N ARG A 35 -4.63 -6.26 16.29
CA ARG A 35 -5.81 -5.49 16.67
C ARG A 35 -5.41 -4.38 17.65
N TRP A 36 -5.68 -3.13 17.28
CA TRP A 36 -5.47 -1.96 18.13
C TRP A 36 -6.60 -1.82 19.16
N GLU A 37 -6.41 -0.97 20.17
CA GLU A 37 -7.46 -0.65 21.16
C GLU A 37 -8.71 -0.05 20.52
N SER A 38 -8.57 0.68 19.41
CA SER A 38 -9.69 1.23 18.64
C SER A 38 -10.46 0.18 17.84
N GLY A 39 -10.00 -1.08 17.83
CA GLY A 39 -10.62 -2.20 17.13
C GLY A 39 -10.12 -2.42 15.70
N ILE A 40 -9.41 -1.44 15.12
CA ILE A 40 -8.80 -1.59 13.78
C ILE A 40 -7.70 -2.65 13.79
N ILE A 41 -7.47 -3.27 12.65
CA ILE A 41 -6.40 -4.25 12.43
C ILE A 41 -5.40 -3.65 11.45
N ALA A 42 -4.21 -3.35 11.96
CA ALA A 42 -3.19 -2.64 11.22
C ALA A 42 -1.80 -2.85 11.85
N GLY A 43 -0.76 -2.78 11.04
CA GLY A 43 0.60 -2.54 11.55
C GLY A 43 0.72 -1.10 12.06
N LYS A 44 1.63 -0.84 13.00
CA LYS A 44 1.79 0.50 13.60
C LYS A 44 3.19 1.03 13.38
N ASP A 45 3.30 2.17 12.72
CA ASP A 45 4.54 2.94 12.66
C ASP A 45 4.77 3.64 14.00
N LEU A 46 5.75 3.18 14.78
CA LEU A 46 6.01 3.69 16.12
C LEU A 46 6.68 5.08 16.11
N ARG A 47 7.31 5.46 14.99
CA ARG A 47 7.90 6.78 14.83
C ARG A 47 6.84 7.82 14.43
N GLY A 48 5.97 7.47 13.49
CA GLY A 48 4.92 8.35 12.97
C GLY A 48 3.58 8.27 13.72
N GLY A 49 3.39 7.28 14.59
CA GLY A 49 2.20 7.07 15.40
C GLY A 49 0.92 6.70 14.63
N GLY A 50 1.05 6.23 13.39
CA GLY A 50 -0.08 5.90 12.50
C GLY A 50 0.13 4.58 11.76
N THR A 51 -0.57 4.38 10.64
CA THR A 51 -0.45 3.17 9.83
C THR A 51 -0.45 3.46 8.33
N TRP A 52 0.07 2.51 7.54
CA TRP A 52 0.08 2.55 6.07
C TRP A 52 -1.05 1.74 5.45
N MET A 53 -1.64 0.79 6.18
CA MET A 53 -2.75 -0.03 5.73
C MET A 53 -3.48 -0.60 6.94
N GLY A 54 -4.81 -0.61 6.88
CA GLY A 54 -5.61 -1.19 7.95
C GLY A 54 -7.03 -1.53 7.54
N PHE A 55 -7.66 -2.32 8.40
CA PHE A 55 -8.99 -2.87 8.22
C PHE A 55 -9.82 -2.64 9.48
N HIS A 56 -11.05 -2.18 9.32
CA HIS A 56 -12.03 -2.10 10.40
C HIS A 56 -12.88 -3.40 10.40
N PRO A 57 -13.28 -3.92 11.58
CA PRO A 57 -14.14 -5.11 11.67
C PRO A 57 -15.47 -4.99 10.91
N GLU A 58 -15.97 -3.78 10.71
CA GLU A 58 -17.21 -3.52 9.95
C GLU A 58 -16.99 -3.43 8.43
N GLY A 59 -15.83 -3.86 7.93
CA GLY A 59 -15.56 -3.95 6.49
C GLY A 59 -14.88 -2.73 5.88
N LYS A 60 -14.78 -1.59 6.58
CA LYS A 60 -13.96 -0.46 6.09
C LYS A 60 -12.50 -0.87 5.94
N TRP A 61 -11.82 -0.32 4.96
CA TRP A 61 -10.37 -0.47 4.83
C TRP A 61 -9.76 0.74 4.17
N ALA A 62 -8.49 0.97 4.44
CA ALA A 62 -7.74 2.06 3.83
C ALA A 62 -6.27 1.69 3.72
N LEU A 63 -5.62 2.27 2.72
CA LEU A 63 -4.18 2.13 2.54
C LEU A 63 -3.57 3.40 1.96
N LEU A 64 -2.28 3.55 2.19
CA LEU A 64 -1.50 4.71 1.78
C LEU A 64 -0.18 4.27 1.15
N THR A 65 0.16 4.91 0.03
CA THR A 65 1.53 4.90 -0.49
C THR A 65 2.08 6.32 -0.51
N ASN A 66 3.40 6.46 -0.38
CA ASN A 66 4.05 7.75 -0.59
C ASN A 66 4.02 8.10 -2.07
N TYR A 67 3.74 9.36 -2.41
CA TYR A 67 4.07 9.90 -3.73
C TYR A 67 5.53 10.35 -3.74
N ARG A 68 6.32 9.93 -4.74
CA ARG A 68 7.76 10.19 -4.82
C ARG A 68 8.03 11.42 -5.67
N ASP A 69 8.37 12.51 -5.00
CA ASP A 69 8.85 13.75 -5.60
C ASP A 69 9.94 14.35 -4.69
N PHE A 70 11.19 14.21 -5.12
CA PHE A 70 12.37 14.78 -4.48
C PHE A 70 12.68 16.21 -4.93
N THR A 71 11.92 16.74 -5.89
CA THR A 71 12.12 18.12 -6.38
C THR A 71 11.51 19.16 -5.44
N ARG A 72 10.61 18.74 -4.55
CA ARG A 72 9.93 19.62 -3.59
C ARG A 72 10.51 19.45 -2.18
N PRO A 73 10.73 20.56 -1.44
CA PRO A 73 11.17 20.48 -0.06
C PRO A 73 10.07 19.85 0.82
N GLN A 74 10.47 18.89 1.65
CA GLN A 74 9.57 18.27 2.64
C GLN A 74 9.27 19.27 3.76
N ARG A 75 8.01 19.65 3.89
CA ARG A 75 7.50 20.54 4.97
C ARG A 75 6.16 20.02 5.50
N ALA A 76 6.09 18.75 5.85
CA ALA A 76 4.87 18.18 6.42
C ALA A 76 4.69 18.61 7.88
N GLU A 77 3.49 19.09 8.21
CA GLU A 77 3.05 19.33 9.58
C GLU A 77 2.50 18.04 10.21
N ILE A 78 1.94 17.14 9.38
CA ILE A 78 1.21 15.95 9.82
C ILE A 78 1.78 14.69 9.16
N SER A 79 1.98 13.64 9.95
CA SER A 79 2.33 12.30 9.44
C SER A 79 1.22 11.73 8.54
N ARG A 80 1.58 11.29 7.33
CA ARG A 80 0.66 10.61 6.39
C ARG A 80 -0.01 9.38 7.00
N GLY A 81 0.64 8.69 7.95
CA GLY A 81 0.06 7.52 8.61
C GLY A 81 -1.21 7.82 9.40
N LYS A 82 -1.48 9.10 9.73
CA LYS A 82 -2.74 9.54 10.33
C LYS A 82 -3.91 9.52 9.34
N LEU A 83 -3.66 9.58 8.03
CA LEU A 83 -4.74 9.53 7.03
C LEU A 83 -5.47 8.19 7.05
N VAL A 84 -4.74 7.08 7.18
CA VAL A 84 -5.34 5.75 7.26
C VAL A 84 -6.01 5.56 8.61
N GLN A 85 -5.31 5.89 9.70
CA GLN A 85 -5.85 5.77 11.05
C GLN A 85 -7.16 6.56 11.22
N ASN A 86 -7.17 7.84 10.87
CA ASN A 86 -8.32 8.72 11.13
C ASN A 86 -9.57 8.30 10.36
N PHE A 87 -9.42 7.71 9.16
CA PHE A 87 -10.54 7.17 8.40
C PHE A 87 -11.13 5.93 9.08
N LEU A 88 -10.27 5.00 9.52
CA LEU A 88 -10.71 3.74 10.09
C LEU A 88 -11.29 3.88 11.50
N GLU A 89 -10.84 4.88 12.27
CA GLU A 89 -11.33 5.13 13.63
C GLU A 89 -12.60 6.01 13.69
N LYS A 90 -13.14 6.42 12.53
CA LYS A 90 -14.32 7.27 12.45
C LYS A 90 -15.41 6.66 11.58
N GLU A 91 -16.64 6.82 12.04
CA GLU A 91 -17.80 6.53 11.22
C GLU A 91 -18.08 7.71 10.27
N GLU A 92 -17.40 7.72 9.13
CA GLU A 92 -17.56 8.73 8.08
C GLU A 92 -17.68 8.07 6.70
N ASP A 93 -18.42 8.71 5.79
CA ASP A 93 -18.50 8.34 4.37
C ASP A 93 -17.16 8.63 3.66
N PRO A 94 -16.67 7.75 2.77
CA PRO A 94 -15.38 7.93 2.10
C PRO A 94 -15.23 9.25 1.33
N VAL A 95 -16.28 9.74 0.68
CA VAL A 95 -16.23 10.98 -0.11
C VAL A 95 -16.11 12.18 0.82
N ASN A 96 -16.95 12.26 1.85
CA ASN A 96 -16.90 13.34 2.85
C ASN A 96 -15.52 13.40 3.53
N TYR A 97 -14.95 12.24 3.86
CA TYR A 97 -13.60 12.16 4.42
C TYR A 97 -12.56 12.73 3.46
N LEU A 98 -12.58 12.32 2.19
CA LEU A 98 -11.61 12.78 1.20
C LEU A 98 -11.79 14.27 0.85
N GLU A 99 -13.00 14.80 0.84
CA GLU A 99 -13.25 16.24 0.66
C GLU A 99 -12.63 17.07 1.78
N ARG A 100 -12.74 16.62 3.04
CA ARG A 100 -12.02 17.25 4.16
C ARG A 100 -10.51 17.19 3.98
N ILE A 101 -9.97 16.02 3.59
CA ILE A 101 -8.53 15.87 3.35
C ILE A 101 -8.07 16.78 2.20
N PHE A 102 -8.87 16.94 1.15
CA PHE A 102 -8.59 17.83 0.03
C PHE A 102 -8.31 19.27 0.49
N LEU A 103 -9.06 19.78 1.46
CA LEU A 103 -8.91 21.13 2.00
C LEU A 103 -7.62 21.34 2.82
N ILE A 104 -7.02 20.27 3.33
CA ILE A 104 -5.82 20.32 4.18
C ILE A 104 -4.64 19.54 3.60
N LYS A 105 -4.71 19.13 2.33
CA LYS A 105 -3.76 18.21 1.70
C LYS A 105 -2.31 18.69 1.68
N ASP A 106 -2.11 20.01 1.72
CA ASP A 106 -0.79 20.65 1.72
C ASP A 106 -0.08 20.55 3.09
N LYS A 107 -0.78 20.12 4.14
CA LYS A 107 -0.17 19.83 5.46
C LYS A 107 0.58 18.49 5.49
N TYR A 108 0.43 17.69 4.44
CA TYR A 108 1.03 16.37 4.32
C TYR A 108 2.12 16.36 3.25
N GLU A 109 3.11 15.51 3.45
CA GLU A 109 4.02 15.10 2.38
C GLU A 109 3.27 14.38 1.24
N GLY A 110 3.95 14.18 0.11
CA GLY A 110 3.34 13.51 -1.04
C GLY A 110 2.75 12.14 -0.71
N PHE A 111 1.48 11.93 -1.06
CA PHE A 111 0.75 10.71 -0.77
C PHE A 111 -0.21 10.30 -1.86
N ASN A 112 -0.54 9.01 -1.83
CA ASN A 112 -1.70 8.39 -2.42
C ASN A 112 -2.50 7.75 -1.29
N LEU A 113 -3.81 7.87 -1.33
CA LEU A 113 -4.73 7.38 -0.32
C LEU A 113 -5.87 6.65 -1.00
N LEU A 114 -6.10 5.42 -0.56
CA LEU A 114 -7.28 4.63 -0.89
C LEU A 114 -8.12 4.47 0.38
N VAL A 115 -9.42 4.74 0.29
CA VAL A 115 -10.38 4.58 1.37
C VAL A 115 -11.62 3.86 0.85
N SER A 116 -12.12 2.90 1.61
CA SER A 116 -13.29 2.11 1.25
C SER A 116 -14.20 1.91 2.45
N ASP A 117 -15.50 2.01 2.19
CA ASP A 117 -16.57 1.64 3.11
C ASP A 117 -16.89 0.13 3.05
N GLY A 118 -16.16 -0.65 2.24
CA GLY A 118 -16.43 -2.06 1.96
C GLY A 118 -17.19 -2.27 0.64
N GLU A 119 -17.93 -1.27 0.18
CA GLU A 119 -18.74 -1.35 -1.05
C GLU A 119 -18.18 -0.52 -2.19
N ARG A 120 -17.72 0.69 -1.89
CA ARG A 120 -17.09 1.61 -2.83
C ARG A 120 -15.64 1.83 -2.41
N LEU A 121 -14.80 2.14 -3.38
CA LEU A 121 -13.39 2.42 -3.18
C LEU A 121 -13.07 3.77 -3.82
N PHE A 122 -12.50 4.68 -3.04
CA PHE A 122 -12.10 5.99 -3.53
C PHE A 122 -10.61 6.19 -3.39
N TYR A 123 -10.06 6.89 -4.38
CA TYR A 123 -8.66 7.26 -4.47
C TYR A 123 -8.50 8.78 -4.44
N PHE A 124 -7.50 9.23 -3.70
CA PHE A 124 -7.06 10.61 -3.69
C PHE A 124 -5.53 10.71 -3.55
N SER A 125 -4.92 11.65 -4.26
CA SER A 125 -3.52 12.03 -4.07
C SER A 125 -3.42 13.54 -3.96
N ASN A 126 -2.56 14.06 -3.08
CA ASN A 126 -2.28 15.49 -3.06
C ASN A 126 -1.51 16.00 -4.29
N TYR A 127 -1.16 15.12 -5.24
CA TYR A 127 -0.64 15.46 -6.57
C TYR A 127 -1.73 15.47 -7.65
N LYS A 128 -2.98 15.14 -7.32
CA LYS A 128 -4.13 15.19 -8.22
C LYS A 128 -5.27 15.99 -7.59
N ASN A 129 -5.81 16.99 -8.29
CA ASN A 129 -6.90 17.82 -7.77
C ASN A 129 -8.29 17.15 -7.96
N GLU A 130 -8.38 15.85 -7.74
CA GLU A 130 -9.58 15.07 -8.03
C GLU A 130 -9.69 13.87 -7.08
N ILE A 131 -10.90 13.65 -6.55
CA ILE A 131 -11.28 12.41 -5.86
C ILE A 131 -11.88 11.49 -6.92
N GLN A 132 -11.37 10.26 -6.99
CA GLN A 132 -11.76 9.30 -8.02
C GLN A 132 -12.38 8.05 -7.38
N GLU A 133 -13.56 7.65 -7.82
CA GLU A 133 -14.09 6.32 -7.53
C GLU A 133 -13.38 5.26 -8.38
N ILE A 134 -12.89 4.21 -7.73
CA ILE A 134 -12.19 3.10 -8.37
C ILE A 134 -13.20 2.07 -8.84
N GLN A 135 -13.22 1.88 -10.16
CA GLN A 135 -14.07 0.90 -10.82
C GLN A 135 -13.56 -0.53 -10.58
N PRO A 136 -14.40 -1.55 -10.76
CA PRO A 136 -13.95 -2.94 -10.70
C PRO A 136 -12.80 -3.23 -11.67
N GLY A 137 -11.81 -4.01 -11.21
CA GLY A 137 -10.66 -4.43 -12.01
C GLY A 137 -9.39 -4.68 -11.20
N ILE A 138 -8.29 -4.95 -11.93
CA ILE A 138 -6.94 -5.05 -11.36
C ILE A 138 -6.26 -3.69 -11.41
N HIS A 139 -5.76 -3.25 -10.26
CA HIS A 139 -5.09 -1.98 -10.10
C HIS A 139 -3.72 -2.14 -9.44
N GLY A 140 -2.82 -1.24 -9.79
CA GLY A 140 -1.49 -1.15 -9.19
C GLY A 140 -1.21 0.27 -8.71
N LEU A 141 -0.55 0.37 -7.55
CA LEU A 141 -0.19 1.64 -6.95
C LEU A 141 1.21 1.55 -6.36
N SER A 142 2.12 2.39 -6.83
CA SER A 142 3.45 2.54 -6.24
C SER A 142 3.63 3.97 -5.75
N ASN A 143 4.67 4.67 -6.21
CA ASN A 143 4.99 6.03 -5.75
C ASN A 143 4.69 7.11 -6.79
N GLY A 144 4.01 6.76 -7.87
CA GLY A 144 3.34 7.70 -8.77
C GLY A 144 1.84 7.75 -8.44
N LEU A 145 1.03 8.16 -9.41
CA LEU A 145 -0.42 8.06 -9.34
C LEU A 145 -0.89 6.61 -9.54
N ILE A 146 -2.15 6.35 -9.20
CA ILE A 146 -2.75 5.03 -9.38
C ILE A 146 -2.71 4.60 -10.85
N ASN A 147 -2.27 3.37 -11.09
CA ASN A 147 -2.05 2.77 -12.41
C ASN A 147 -1.06 3.51 -13.32
N ASP A 148 -0.19 4.37 -12.77
CA ASP A 148 0.96 4.87 -13.54
C ASP A 148 1.76 3.67 -14.08
N PRO A 149 2.16 3.68 -15.36
CA PRO A 149 2.69 2.52 -16.07
C PRO A 149 4.16 2.25 -15.75
N TRP A 150 4.53 2.30 -14.48
CA TRP A 150 5.89 2.02 -14.04
C TRP A 150 6.17 0.52 -14.24
N PRO A 151 7.37 0.11 -14.68
CA PRO A 151 7.63 -1.29 -15.00
C PRO A 151 7.29 -2.28 -13.86
N LYS A 152 7.59 -1.91 -12.61
CA LYS A 152 7.24 -2.74 -11.43
C LYS A 152 5.74 -2.83 -11.13
N VAL A 153 4.96 -1.81 -11.53
CA VAL A 153 3.50 -1.77 -11.39
C VAL A 153 2.86 -2.66 -12.44
N GLU A 154 3.29 -2.56 -13.70
CA GLU A 154 2.80 -3.44 -14.76
C GLU A 154 3.17 -4.91 -14.52
N LEU A 155 4.39 -5.18 -14.05
CA LEU A 155 4.79 -6.52 -13.60
C LEU A 155 3.90 -7.01 -12.45
N ALA A 156 3.58 -6.16 -11.48
CA ALA A 156 2.73 -6.51 -10.35
C ALA A 156 1.30 -6.87 -10.80
N LYS A 157 0.71 -6.07 -11.70
CA LYS A 157 -0.62 -6.33 -12.26
C LYS A 157 -0.66 -7.67 -13.02
N LYS A 158 0.37 -7.95 -13.83
CA LYS A 158 0.52 -9.25 -14.51
C LYS A 158 0.60 -10.41 -13.52
N GLN A 159 1.49 -10.30 -12.52
CA GLN A 159 1.64 -11.32 -11.48
C GLN A 159 0.34 -11.60 -10.72
N LEU A 160 -0.42 -10.56 -10.37
CA LEU A 160 -1.69 -10.73 -9.69
C LEU A 160 -2.71 -11.41 -10.61
N SER A 161 -2.83 -10.96 -11.86
CA SER A 161 -3.73 -11.57 -12.85
C SER A 161 -3.48 -13.07 -13.04
N GLU A 162 -2.22 -13.49 -13.11
CA GLU A 162 -1.82 -14.90 -13.22
C GLU A 162 -2.06 -15.68 -11.92
N THR A 163 -1.95 -15.01 -10.77
CA THR A 163 -2.17 -15.64 -9.46
C THR A 163 -3.65 -15.94 -9.22
N ILE A 164 -4.53 -14.96 -9.54
CA ILE A 164 -5.97 -15.08 -9.28
C ILE A 164 -6.72 -15.92 -10.32
N SER A 165 -6.07 -16.32 -11.43
CA SER A 165 -6.66 -17.27 -12.37
C SER A 165 -6.61 -18.73 -11.89
N GLY A 166 -5.90 -19.00 -10.80
CA GLY A 166 -5.84 -20.31 -10.14
C GLY A 166 -6.46 -20.29 -8.74
N GLU A 167 -6.06 -21.24 -7.90
CA GLU A 167 -6.47 -21.25 -6.49
C GLU A 167 -5.87 -20.07 -5.73
N ILE A 168 -6.72 -19.33 -5.03
CA ILE A 168 -6.34 -18.09 -4.34
C ILE A 168 -6.00 -18.41 -2.88
N GLU A 169 -4.74 -18.21 -2.54
CA GLU A 169 -4.18 -18.45 -1.20
C GLU A 169 -3.27 -17.30 -0.81
N GLU A 170 -3.24 -16.97 0.48
CA GLU A 170 -2.41 -15.88 1.03
C GLU A 170 -0.92 -16.09 0.71
N ASP A 171 -0.45 -17.34 0.77
CA ASP A 171 0.94 -17.68 0.54
C ASP A 171 1.36 -17.40 -0.91
N ARG A 172 0.47 -17.65 -1.89
CA ARG A 172 0.72 -17.29 -3.29
C ARG A 172 0.76 -15.78 -3.49
N LEU A 173 -0.07 -15.02 -2.78
CA LEU A 173 -0.04 -13.55 -2.85
C LEU A 173 1.21 -12.95 -2.18
N LEU A 174 1.81 -13.65 -1.22
CA LEU A 174 3.09 -13.27 -0.61
C LEU A 174 4.30 -13.56 -1.49
N THR A 175 4.17 -14.38 -2.55
CA THR A 175 5.29 -14.64 -3.49
C THR A 175 5.34 -13.67 -4.66
N ILE A 176 4.27 -12.90 -4.91
CA ILE A 176 4.32 -11.79 -5.88
C ILE A 176 4.95 -10.54 -5.25
N LEU A 177 5.30 -9.55 -6.09
CA LEU A 177 6.07 -8.37 -5.67
C LEU A 177 7.48 -8.69 -5.12
N LYS A 178 8.08 -9.80 -5.53
CA LYS A 178 9.43 -10.24 -5.07
C LYS A 178 10.55 -10.07 -6.09
N SER A 179 10.25 -9.53 -7.28
CA SER A 179 11.28 -9.29 -8.28
C SER A 179 12.32 -8.29 -7.79
N GLN A 180 13.59 -8.68 -7.86
CA GLN A 180 14.76 -7.82 -7.64
C GLN A 180 15.24 -7.15 -8.94
N ALA A 181 14.58 -7.42 -10.07
CA ALA A 181 14.96 -6.83 -11.35
C ALA A 181 14.80 -5.31 -11.32
N THR A 182 15.85 -4.61 -11.72
CA THR A 182 15.85 -3.16 -11.93
C THR A 182 15.66 -2.85 -13.41
N HIS A 183 15.27 -1.61 -13.71
CA HIS A 183 14.98 -1.15 -15.07
C HIS A 183 15.91 0.01 -15.45
N PRO A 184 16.24 0.18 -16.73
CA PRO A 184 17.15 1.24 -17.17
C PRO A 184 16.45 2.60 -17.09
N LEU A 185 17.24 3.67 -16.88
CA LEU A 185 16.78 5.00 -16.49
C LEU A 185 15.77 5.60 -17.47
N GLU A 186 15.90 5.34 -18.76
CA GLU A 186 14.98 5.79 -19.81
C GLU A 186 13.54 5.29 -19.63
N ASN A 187 13.35 4.19 -18.90
CA ASN A 187 12.05 3.59 -18.61
C ASN A 187 11.51 4.00 -17.22
N LEU A 188 12.22 4.88 -16.50
CA LEU A 188 11.90 5.27 -15.13
C LEU A 188 11.27 6.66 -15.06
N PRO A 189 10.44 6.92 -14.03
CA PRO A 189 9.91 8.25 -13.79
C PRO A 189 11.03 9.22 -13.40
N LYS A 190 10.84 10.51 -13.69
CA LYS A 190 11.76 11.58 -13.27
C LYS A 190 11.31 12.15 -11.95
N THR A 191 11.69 11.50 -10.84
CA THR A 191 11.21 11.90 -9.51
C THR A 191 12.12 12.89 -8.78
N GLY A 192 13.27 13.24 -9.37
CA GLY A 192 14.30 14.06 -8.72
C GLY A 192 15.24 13.27 -7.81
N ALA A 193 15.08 11.94 -7.70
CA ALA A 193 16.07 11.07 -7.07
C ALA A 193 17.36 11.03 -7.91
N SER A 194 18.49 10.65 -7.29
CA SER A 194 19.70 10.33 -8.05
C SER A 194 19.45 9.15 -8.98
N GLU A 195 20.16 9.07 -10.11
CA GLU A 195 20.00 7.97 -11.08
C GLU A 195 20.16 6.59 -10.42
N THR A 196 21.16 6.44 -9.56
CA THR A 196 21.40 5.22 -8.78
C THR A 196 20.23 4.83 -7.90
N MET A 197 19.59 5.81 -7.26
CA MET A 197 18.44 5.61 -6.40
C MET A 197 17.19 5.29 -7.23
N GLU A 198 16.97 5.99 -8.34
CA GLU A 198 15.83 5.75 -9.23
C GLU A 198 15.86 4.31 -9.77
N ILE A 199 17.03 3.84 -10.21
CA ILE A 199 17.24 2.45 -10.66
C ILE A 199 16.97 1.46 -9.53
N GLY A 200 17.54 1.65 -8.33
CA GLY A 200 17.34 0.72 -7.23
C GLY A 200 15.91 0.68 -6.70
N LEU A 201 15.19 1.81 -6.73
CA LEU A 201 13.76 1.90 -6.36
C LEU A 201 12.81 1.32 -7.42
N SER A 202 13.33 0.90 -8.58
CA SER A 202 12.55 0.29 -9.66
C SER A 202 12.29 -1.20 -9.47
N ALA A 203 12.97 -1.86 -8.53
CA ALA A 203 12.66 -3.24 -8.13
C ALA A 203 11.33 -3.33 -7.37
N GLN A 204 10.73 -4.52 -7.32
CA GLN A 204 9.56 -4.79 -6.47
C GLN A 204 10.00 -5.10 -5.04
N LEU A 205 11.04 -5.93 -4.88
CA LEU A 205 11.73 -6.17 -3.61
C LEU A 205 12.99 -5.33 -3.58
N ILE A 206 12.97 -4.29 -2.75
CA ILE A 206 14.03 -3.29 -2.68
C ILE A 206 15.06 -3.70 -1.62
N ARG A 207 16.33 -3.59 -1.97
CA ARG A 207 17.49 -3.64 -1.05
C ARG A 207 18.48 -2.54 -1.47
N LEU A 208 18.41 -1.40 -0.80
CA LEU A 208 19.26 -0.24 -1.02
C LEU A 208 20.16 -0.04 0.21
N PRO A 209 21.46 -0.32 0.10
CA PRO A 209 22.40 -0.08 1.19
C PRO A 209 22.41 1.39 1.64
N PRO A 210 22.63 1.67 2.94
CA PRO A 210 22.98 0.69 3.97
C PRO A 210 21.78 0.00 4.65
N ASN A 211 20.59 0.59 4.63
CA ASN A 211 19.52 0.18 5.53
C ASN A 211 18.09 0.44 5.01
N TYR A 212 17.87 0.60 3.70
CA TYR A 212 16.54 0.84 3.14
C TYR A 212 16.07 -0.31 2.25
N GLY A 213 14.83 -0.76 2.41
CA GLY A 213 14.29 -1.80 1.53
C GLY A 213 12.91 -2.30 1.95
N THR A 214 12.45 -3.36 1.28
CA THR A 214 11.18 -4.01 1.61
C THR A 214 11.28 -4.71 2.96
N VAL A 215 10.64 -4.15 3.98
CA VAL A 215 10.67 -4.65 5.37
C VAL A 215 9.47 -5.54 5.70
N SER A 216 8.35 -5.40 4.99
CA SER A 216 7.23 -6.31 5.11
C SER A 216 6.45 -6.47 3.81
N ALA A 217 5.67 -7.55 3.75
CA ALA A 217 4.68 -7.78 2.73
C ALA A 217 3.38 -8.26 3.35
N THR A 218 2.26 -7.91 2.73
CA THR A 218 0.95 -8.26 3.23
C THR A 218 0.11 -8.85 2.11
N ALA A 219 -0.50 -9.99 2.37
CA ALA A 219 -1.53 -10.59 1.54
C ALA A 219 -2.88 -10.40 2.23
N VAL A 220 -3.91 -10.06 1.45
CA VAL A 220 -5.28 -9.90 1.93
C VAL A 220 -6.23 -10.56 0.96
N ILE A 221 -7.14 -11.38 1.49
CA ILE A 221 -8.26 -11.96 0.75
C ILE A 221 -9.53 -11.66 1.55
N ARG A 222 -10.53 -11.08 0.89
CA ARG A 222 -11.85 -10.87 1.47
C ARG A 222 -12.90 -11.55 0.61
N ASP A 223 -13.77 -12.33 1.23
CA ASP A 223 -14.92 -12.95 0.57
C ASP A 223 -16.16 -12.04 0.51
N GLN A 224 -17.18 -12.48 -0.23
CA GLN A 224 -18.45 -11.75 -0.35
C GLN A 224 -19.22 -11.58 0.98
N ARG A 225 -18.89 -12.36 2.02
CA ARG A 225 -19.49 -12.24 3.35
C ARG A 225 -18.73 -11.27 4.25
N GLY A 226 -17.68 -10.63 3.73
CA GLY A 226 -16.82 -9.71 4.46
C GLY A 226 -15.73 -10.38 5.29
N LYS A 227 -15.66 -11.73 5.31
CA LYS A 227 -14.61 -12.45 6.03
C LYS A 227 -13.28 -12.12 5.39
N THR A 228 -12.36 -11.60 6.18
CA THR A 228 -11.05 -11.12 5.68
C THR A 228 -9.93 -11.93 6.31
N ALA A 229 -9.13 -12.58 5.47
CA ALA A 229 -7.88 -13.20 5.85
C ALA A 229 -6.73 -12.23 5.51
N ILE A 230 -5.86 -11.99 6.49
CA ILE A 230 -4.71 -11.09 6.36
C ILE A 230 -3.48 -11.83 6.87
N THR A 231 -2.46 -11.92 6.02
CA THR A 231 -1.14 -12.41 6.42
C THR A 231 -0.10 -11.35 6.15
N GLU A 232 0.63 -10.94 7.20
CA GLU A 232 1.82 -10.09 7.09
C GLU A 232 3.08 -10.94 7.26
N ARG A 233 4.05 -10.77 6.36
CA ARG A 233 5.40 -11.31 6.44
C ARG A 233 6.38 -10.17 6.65
N THR A 234 7.12 -10.17 7.76
CA THR A 234 8.20 -9.19 8.02
C THR A 234 9.56 -9.80 7.74
N PHE A 235 10.44 -9.05 7.09
CA PHE A 235 11.73 -9.52 6.60
C PHE A 235 12.90 -8.93 7.40
N ASP A 236 13.96 -9.71 7.56
CA ASP A 236 15.29 -9.18 7.84
C ASP A 236 15.92 -8.60 6.56
N TRP A 237 17.12 -8.04 6.68
CA TRP A 237 17.91 -7.59 5.54
C TRP A 237 18.11 -8.72 4.51
N ASP A 238 18.38 -9.94 4.97
CA ASP A 238 18.25 -11.13 4.14
C ASP A 238 16.75 -11.46 3.97
N PRO A 239 16.16 -11.30 2.76
CA PRO A 239 14.73 -11.53 2.54
C PRO A 239 14.31 -13.00 2.69
N SER A 240 15.24 -13.94 2.79
CA SER A 240 14.93 -15.35 3.10
C SER A 240 14.60 -15.56 4.59
N ILE A 241 15.03 -14.64 5.46
CA ILE A 241 14.74 -14.65 6.89
C ILE A 241 13.50 -13.78 7.13
N PHE A 242 12.42 -14.41 7.58
CA PHE A 242 11.18 -13.71 7.85
C PHE A 242 10.36 -14.34 8.97
N SER A 243 9.40 -13.58 9.49
CA SER A 243 8.35 -14.05 10.38
C SER A 243 6.98 -13.69 9.82
N GLU A 244 5.96 -14.46 10.19
CA GLU A 244 4.59 -14.26 9.70
C GLU A 244 3.61 -14.03 10.85
N THR A 245 2.62 -13.18 10.59
CA THR A 245 1.46 -12.95 11.44
C THR A 245 0.20 -13.09 10.60
N ARG A 246 -0.73 -13.94 11.06
CA ARG A 246 -2.02 -14.19 10.39
C ARG A 246 -3.17 -13.70 11.26
N ILE A 247 -4.11 -13.00 10.66
CA ILE A 247 -5.32 -12.49 11.31
C ILE A 247 -6.51 -12.80 10.42
N HIS A 248 -7.59 -13.29 11.04
CA HIS A 248 -8.88 -13.46 10.39
C HIS A 248 -9.92 -12.61 11.12
N ILE A 249 -10.75 -11.90 10.36
CA ILE A 249 -11.94 -11.17 10.84
C ILE A 249 -13.19 -11.57 10.10
#